data_AF-A0AA96F320-F1
#
_entry.id   AF-A0AA96F320-F1
#
_cell.length_a   1.000
_cell.length_b   1.000
_cell.length_c   1.000
_cell.angle_alpha   90.00
_cell.angle_beta   90.00
_cell.angle_gamma   90.00
#
_symmetry.space_group_name_H-M   'P 1'
#
loop_
_entity.id
_entity.type
_entity.pdbx_description
1 polymer ?
#
loop_
_entity_poly.entity_id
_entity_poly.type
_entity_poly.pdbx_seq_one_letter_code
_entity_poly.pdbx_strand_id
1 'polypeptide(L)'
;MLNNKLDITSTAIEKGIDLVKDFVEKLVGSTLEETGLLLGDKIRIFRLKNQIKMLSKAQSICKSNNISIKQISVKTLFPLLEYASLEDDENLQEKWANLLANYVDTKKNLSSTIFPYILSQLSSEELEVIEKLNSTKGTVLWGLKIDGIVKSNLIRLGIAEIVIKDNTRLQTKFEMKIISAFPKNHNIKITPLGIEFYNSCTRT
;
A
#
# COMPACT_ATOMS: atom_id res chain seq x y z
N MET A 1 33.72 13.93 -21.79
CA MET A 1 33.00 14.16 -20.51
C MET A 1 31.55 13.64 -20.54
N LEU A 2 31.27 12.50 -21.20
CA LEU A 2 29.89 11.93 -21.25
C LEU A 2 29.80 10.44 -20.86
N ASN A 3 30.91 9.69 -20.83
CA ASN A 3 30.88 8.25 -20.56
C ASN A 3 30.63 7.91 -19.07
N ASN A 4 31.32 8.59 -18.14
CA ASN A 4 31.30 8.22 -16.72
C ASN A 4 29.89 8.14 -16.09
N LYS A 5 28.90 8.88 -16.59
CA LYS A 5 27.56 8.92 -15.97
C LYS A 5 26.68 7.74 -16.39
N LEU A 6 26.92 7.14 -17.57
CA LEU A 6 26.37 5.82 -17.92
C LEU A 6 27.17 4.71 -17.25
N ASP A 7 28.51 4.81 -17.24
CA ASP A 7 29.36 3.78 -16.61
C ASP A 7 29.05 3.61 -15.12
N ILE A 8 28.82 4.69 -14.36
CA ILE A 8 28.58 4.59 -12.91
C ILE A 8 27.18 4.03 -12.59
N THR A 9 26.14 4.36 -13.36
CA THR A 9 24.81 3.78 -13.17
C THR A 9 24.76 2.33 -13.64
N SER A 10 25.44 2.00 -14.74
CA SER A 10 25.71 0.62 -15.17
C SER A 10 26.41 -0.12 -14.02
N THR A 11 27.59 0.33 -13.59
CA THR A 11 28.41 -0.34 -12.56
C THR A 11 27.70 -0.48 -11.22
N ALA A 12 26.81 0.45 -10.82
CA ALA A 12 26.06 0.34 -9.58
C ALA A 12 24.90 -0.67 -9.68
N ILE A 13 24.22 -0.73 -10.83
CA ILE A 13 23.17 -1.71 -11.12
C ILE A 13 23.80 -3.08 -11.36
N GLU A 14 24.93 -3.16 -12.05
CA GLU A 14 25.73 -4.36 -12.28
C GLU A 14 26.31 -4.89 -10.96
N LYS A 15 26.92 -4.06 -10.10
CA LYS A 15 27.33 -4.50 -8.75
C LYS A 15 26.13 -4.94 -7.90
N GLY A 16 24.98 -4.27 -8.01
CA GLY A 16 23.73 -4.65 -7.35
C GLY A 16 23.01 -5.85 -7.97
N ILE A 17 23.42 -6.29 -9.16
CA ILE A 17 23.01 -7.52 -9.83
C ILE A 17 24.00 -8.63 -9.47
N ASP A 18 25.30 -8.43 -9.64
CA ASP A 18 26.40 -9.35 -9.28
C ASP A 18 26.34 -9.75 -7.80
N LEU A 19 26.05 -8.82 -6.86
CA LEU A 19 25.83 -9.14 -5.43
C LEU A 19 24.66 -10.10 -5.17
N VAL A 20 23.76 -10.26 -6.14
CA VAL A 20 22.64 -11.20 -6.07
C VAL A 20 22.65 -12.20 -7.23
N LYS A 21 23.70 -12.26 -8.06
CA LYS A 21 23.73 -12.99 -9.34
C LYS A 21 23.95 -14.48 -9.16
N ASP A 22 24.87 -14.89 -8.30
CA ASP A 22 25.00 -16.29 -7.89
C ASP A 22 23.74 -16.79 -7.14
N PHE A 23 23.04 -15.84 -6.49
CA PHE A 23 21.75 -16.08 -5.84
C PHE A 23 20.60 -16.12 -6.86
N VAL A 24 20.69 -15.40 -7.98
CA VAL A 24 19.88 -15.62 -9.18
C VAL A 24 20.25 -17.00 -9.71
N GLU A 25 21.37 -17.16 -10.42
CA GLU A 25 21.81 -18.34 -11.20
C GLU A 25 21.54 -19.72 -10.56
N LYS A 26 21.64 -19.86 -9.24
CA LYS A 26 21.29 -21.10 -8.51
C LYS A 26 19.80 -21.35 -8.29
N LEU A 27 19.06 -20.29 -8.02
CA LEU A 27 17.63 -20.38 -7.88
C LEU A 27 17.05 -20.67 -9.30
N VAL A 28 17.61 -20.09 -10.39
CA VAL A 28 16.95 -19.98 -11.73
C VAL A 28 16.92 -21.27 -12.53
N GLY A 29 17.88 -22.19 -12.46
CA GLY A 29 17.97 -23.40 -13.32
C GLY A 29 17.02 -23.56 -14.55
N SER A 30 17.62 -23.60 -15.76
CA SER A 30 17.15 -23.63 -17.18
C SER A 30 15.75 -24.08 -17.68
N THR A 31 15.20 -23.40 -18.70
CA THR A 31 13.89 -23.71 -19.30
C THR A 31 13.78 -24.95 -20.21
N LEU A 32 12.89 -25.94 -19.99
CA LEU A 32 12.67 -26.74 -18.76
C LEU A 32 13.23 -28.13 -19.11
N GLU A 33 14.23 -28.66 -18.43
CA GLU A 33 13.95 -29.50 -17.25
C GLU A 33 13.85 -28.72 -15.91
N GLU A 34 13.97 -27.39 -15.95
CA GLU A 34 14.21 -26.61 -14.74
C GLU A 34 13.34 -25.26 -14.64
N THR A 35 12.96 -24.49 -15.70
CA THR A 35 12.22 -23.14 -15.78
C THR A 35 11.32 -22.69 -14.62
N GLY A 36 10.59 -23.60 -14.00
CA GLY A 36 9.75 -23.23 -12.86
C GLY A 36 10.60 -22.51 -11.81
N LEU A 37 11.86 -22.96 -11.71
CA LEU A 37 12.99 -22.27 -11.13
C LEU A 37 13.18 -20.89 -11.80
N LEU A 38 13.47 -20.78 -13.11
CA LEU A 38 13.89 -19.50 -13.74
C LEU A 38 12.90 -18.32 -13.56
N LEU A 39 11.61 -18.60 -13.45
CA LEU A 39 10.58 -17.58 -13.20
C LEU A 39 10.29 -17.40 -11.71
N GLY A 40 10.18 -18.50 -10.95
CA GLY A 40 10.06 -18.45 -9.48
C GLY A 40 11.19 -17.63 -8.85
N ASP A 41 12.33 -17.60 -9.52
CA ASP A 41 13.51 -16.79 -9.29
C ASP A 41 13.39 -15.32 -9.46
N LYS A 42 13.12 -14.87 -10.69
CA LYS A 42 13.11 -13.45 -11.01
C LYS A 42 12.05 -12.79 -10.15
N ILE A 43 10.97 -13.54 -9.86
CA ILE A 43 9.99 -13.26 -8.81
C ILE A 43 10.62 -13.28 -7.40
N ARG A 44 11.32 -14.33 -6.94
CA ARG A 44 11.97 -14.39 -5.61
C ARG A 44 13.01 -13.28 -5.38
N ILE A 45 13.79 -12.90 -6.39
CA ILE A 45 14.81 -11.84 -6.35
C ILE A 45 14.13 -10.47 -6.38
N PHE A 46 13.11 -10.28 -7.21
CA PHE A 46 12.26 -9.08 -7.20
C PHE A 46 11.61 -8.90 -5.82
N ARG A 47 10.97 -9.96 -5.30
CA ARG A 47 10.38 -10.02 -3.96
C ARG A 47 11.41 -9.69 -2.87
N LEU A 48 12.60 -10.29 -2.93
CA LEU A 48 13.67 -10.02 -1.97
C LEU A 48 14.20 -8.58 -2.08
N LYS A 49 14.39 -8.05 -3.30
CA LYS A 49 14.80 -6.66 -3.53
C LYS A 49 13.79 -5.69 -2.95
N ASN A 50 12.50 -5.92 -3.16
CA ASN A 50 11.41 -5.09 -2.63
C ASN A 50 11.30 -5.21 -1.10
N GLN A 51 11.46 -6.41 -0.53
CA GLN A 51 11.54 -6.62 0.93
C GLN A 51 12.71 -5.87 1.56
N ILE A 52 13.92 -6.02 1.00
CA ILE A 52 15.12 -5.30 1.46
C ILE A 52 14.90 -3.79 1.34
N LYS A 53 14.38 -3.31 0.21
CA LYS A 53 14.11 -1.88 -0.02
C LYS A 53 13.12 -1.31 1.00
N MET A 54 12.01 -2.00 1.25
CA MET A 54 11.01 -1.64 2.26
C MET A 54 11.62 -1.62 3.67
N LEU A 55 12.39 -2.66 4.05
CA LEU A 55 13.10 -2.73 5.32
C LEU A 55 14.15 -1.62 5.49
N SER A 56 14.90 -1.29 4.43
CA SER A 56 15.89 -0.21 4.44
C SER A 56 15.23 1.18 4.53
N LYS A 57 14.14 1.42 3.80
CA LYS A 57 13.31 2.64 3.94
C LYS A 57 12.78 2.74 5.39
N ALA A 58 12.15 1.69 5.91
CA ALA A 58 11.62 1.65 7.28
C ALA A 58 12.70 1.87 8.35
N GLN A 59 13.87 1.24 8.23
CA GLN A 59 15.00 1.48 9.14
C GLN A 59 15.49 2.93 9.07
N SER A 60 15.53 3.52 7.87
CA SER A 60 15.94 4.91 7.69
C SER A 60 14.96 5.87 8.36
N ILE A 61 13.64 5.63 8.20
CA ILE A 61 12.57 6.35 8.91
C ILE A 61 12.72 6.22 10.43
N CYS A 62 13.00 5.01 10.95
CA CYS A 62 13.23 4.81 12.37
C CYS A 62 14.46 5.55 12.91
N LYS A 63 15.55 5.59 12.15
CA LYS A 63 16.77 6.31 12.51
C LYS A 63 16.57 7.82 12.49
N SER A 64 16.01 8.38 11.41
CA SER A 64 15.82 9.83 11.27
C SER A 64 14.84 10.40 12.31
N ASN A 65 13.86 9.60 12.75
CA ASN A 65 12.85 10.00 13.75
C ASN A 65 13.18 9.55 15.19
N ASN A 66 14.38 9.04 15.46
CA ASN A 66 14.81 8.55 16.79
C ASN A 66 13.80 7.59 17.45
N ILE A 67 13.34 6.60 16.68
CA ILE A 67 12.31 5.65 17.11
C ILE A 67 12.91 4.55 17.98
N SER A 68 12.38 4.41 19.20
CA SER A 68 12.62 3.22 20.02
C SER A 68 11.74 2.08 19.51
N ILE A 69 12.37 1.01 19.03
CA ILE A 69 11.70 -0.10 18.34
C ILE A 69 11.21 -1.18 19.31
N LYS A 70 10.06 -1.79 19.00
CA LYS A 70 9.51 -2.98 19.67
C LYS A 70 9.39 -4.16 18.70
N GLN A 71 9.35 -5.36 19.27
CA GLN A 71 8.93 -6.55 18.54
C GLN A 71 7.44 -6.45 18.18
N ILE A 72 7.09 -6.95 16.99
CA ILE A 72 5.71 -7.06 16.51
C ILE A 72 5.34 -8.52 16.27
N SER A 73 4.05 -8.83 16.22
CA SER A 73 3.60 -10.21 16.02
C SER A 73 3.97 -10.72 14.63
N VAL A 74 4.27 -12.02 14.50
CA VAL A 74 4.50 -12.66 13.19
C VAL A 74 3.28 -12.58 12.27
N LYS A 75 2.06 -12.54 12.85
CA LYS A 75 0.79 -12.32 12.14
C LYS A 75 0.69 -10.93 11.51
N THR A 76 1.48 -9.96 11.98
CA THR A 76 1.63 -8.63 11.37
C THR A 76 2.83 -8.59 10.42
N LEU A 77 3.97 -9.13 10.85
CA LEU A 77 5.23 -9.04 10.12
C LEU A 77 5.22 -9.81 8.80
N PHE A 78 4.67 -11.03 8.77
CA PHE A 78 4.65 -11.82 7.53
C PHE A 78 3.82 -11.14 6.43
N PRO A 79 2.57 -10.68 6.65
CA PRO A 79 1.83 -9.91 5.66
C PRO A 79 2.56 -8.64 5.17
N LEU A 80 3.26 -7.91 6.05
CA LEU A 80 4.06 -6.75 5.65
C LEU A 80 5.18 -7.15 4.68
N LEU A 81 5.94 -8.21 4.99
CA LEU A 81 7.03 -8.70 4.14
C LEU A 81 6.52 -9.36 2.86
N GLU A 82 5.39 -10.06 2.92
CA GLU A 82 4.82 -10.79 1.79
C GLU A 82 4.23 -9.84 0.75
N TYR A 83 3.36 -8.92 1.14
CA TYR A 83 2.69 -8.06 0.17
C TYR A 83 3.59 -6.93 -0.33
N ALA A 84 4.40 -6.30 0.53
CA ALA A 84 5.38 -5.29 0.08
C ALA A 84 6.43 -5.87 -0.89
N SER A 85 6.62 -7.19 -0.92
CA SER A 85 7.50 -7.85 -1.88
C SER A 85 6.98 -7.81 -3.32
N LEU A 86 5.66 -7.69 -3.49
CA LEU A 86 5.00 -7.67 -4.80
C LEU A 86 4.85 -6.26 -5.36
N GLU A 87 5.10 -5.24 -4.54
CA GLU A 87 4.93 -3.84 -4.88
C GLU A 87 6.05 -3.32 -5.78
N ASP A 88 5.71 -2.72 -6.93
CA ASP A 88 6.65 -2.03 -7.84
C ASP A 88 6.52 -0.50 -7.85
N ASP A 89 5.37 0.05 -7.44
CA ASP A 89 5.15 1.49 -7.32
C ASP A 89 5.91 2.10 -6.12
N GLU A 90 6.69 3.17 -6.37
CA GLU A 90 7.51 3.84 -5.34
C GLU A 90 6.70 4.51 -4.22
N ASN A 91 5.51 5.04 -4.52
CA ASN A 91 4.63 5.69 -3.55
C ASN A 91 4.01 4.63 -2.62
N LEU A 92 3.52 3.52 -3.18
CA LEU A 92 3.04 2.39 -2.38
C LEU A 92 4.18 1.77 -1.56
N GLN A 93 5.37 1.55 -2.12
CA GLN A 93 6.55 1.09 -1.37
C GLN A 93 6.93 2.03 -0.21
N GLU A 94 6.74 3.34 -0.37
CA GLU A 94 6.92 4.32 0.70
C GLU A 94 5.84 4.16 1.79
N LYS A 95 4.57 3.94 1.42
CA LYS A 95 3.51 3.62 2.40
C LYS A 95 3.81 2.33 3.17
N TRP A 96 4.31 1.28 2.52
CA TRP A 96 4.73 0.03 3.17
C TRP A 96 5.85 0.25 4.21
N ALA A 97 6.85 1.04 3.87
CA ALA A 97 7.96 1.38 4.76
C ALA A 97 7.49 2.18 5.99
N ASN A 98 6.62 3.17 5.77
CA ASN A 98 6.00 3.95 6.84
C ASN A 98 5.10 3.09 7.74
N LEU A 99 4.35 2.15 7.15
CA LEU A 99 3.51 1.20 7.88
C LEU A 99 4.34 0.31 8.82
N LEU A 100 5.43 -0.29 8.33
CA LEU A 100 6.34 -1.07 9.19
C LEU A 100 6.97 -0.18 10.29
N ALA A 101 7.47 1.01 9.95
CA ALA A 101 8.06 1.94 10.91
C ALA A 101 7.07 2.38 12.00
N ASN A 102 5.78 2.48 11.67
CA ASN A 102 4.69 2.78 12.60
C ASN A 102 4.30 1.58 13.48
N TYR A 103 4.36 0.35 12.95
CA TYR A 103 4.14 -0.87 13.72
C TYR A 103 5.23 -1.12 14.78
N VAL A 104 6.50 -0.90 14.43
CA VAL A 104 7.62 -1.13 15.35
C VAL A 104 7.84 0.00 16.34
N ASP A 105 7.10 1.11 16.28
CA ASP A 105 7.26 2.22 17.23
C ASP A 105 6.66 1.88 18.60
N THR A 106 7.48 1.95 19.65
CA THR A 106 7.04 1.83 21.06
C THR A 106 6.00 2.88 21.45
N LYS A 107 6.04 4.10 20.88
CA LYS A 107 5.12 5.20 21.18
C LYS A 107 3.76 5.06 20.51
N LYS A 108 3.64 4.26 19.44
CA LYS A 108 2.36 4.03 18.73
C LYS A 108 1.69 2.75 19.22
N ASN A 109 0.43 2.84 19.66
CA ASN A 109 -0.36 1.66 20.04
C ASN A 109 -1.00 0.95 18.83
N LEU A 110 -0.20 0.70 17.78
CA LEU A 110 -0.68 0.07 16.56
C LEU A 110 -0.69 -1.47 16.72
N SER A 111 -1.86 -2.00 17.07
CA SER A 111 -2.11 -3.43 17.33
C SER A 111 -2.98 -4.12 16.27
N SER A 112 -3.72 -3.36 15.45
CA SER A 112 -4.51 -3.87 14.33
C SER A 112 -3.65 -4.73 13.41
N THR A 113 -4.18 -5.86 12.92
CA THR A 113 -3.47 -6.71 11.94
C THR A 113 -3.97 -6.52 10.51
N ILE A 114 -4.93 -5.62 10.27
CA ILE A 114 -5.64 -5.55 8.98
C ILE A 114 -4.93 -4.65 7.95
N PHE A 115 -4.15 -3.66 8.40
CA PHE A 115 -3.61 -2.64 7.51
C PHE A 115 -2.65 -3.14 6.41
N PRO A 116 -1.84 -4.21 6.62
CA PRO A 116 -1.12 -4.85 5.52
C PRO A 116 -2.06 -5.36 4.42
N TYR A 117 -3.19 -5.97 4.80
CA TYR A 117 -4.16 -6.50 3.84
C TYR A 117 -4.94 -5.37 3.14
N ILE A 118 -5.16 -4.23 3.79
CA ILE A 118 -5.76 -3.07 3.13
C ILE A 118 -4.78 -2.48 2.12
N LEU A 119 -3.53 -2.24 2.53
CA LEU A 119 -2.52 -1.63 1.65
C LEU A 119 -2.24 -2.49 0.40
N SER A 120 -2.25 -3.82 0.53
CA SER A 120 -2.08 -4.74 -0.61
C SER A 120 -3.27 -4.82 -1.58
N GLN A 121 -4.35 -4.08 -1.31
CA GLN A 121 -5.55 -4.02 -2.14
C GLN A 121 -5.84 -2.59 -2.64
N LEU A 122 -4.84 -1.70 -2.59
CA LEU A 122 -4.93 -0.31 -3.04
C LEU A 122 -3.93 -0.03 -4.17
N SER A 123 -4.39 0.73 -5.15
CA SER A 123 -3.58 1.40 -6.15
C SER A 123 -3.12 2.79 -5.68
N SER A 124 -2.16 3.37 -6.39
CA SER A 124 -1.70 4.75 -6.15
C SER A 124 -2.80 5.80 -6.35
N GLU A 125 -3.71 5.60 -7.32
CA GLU A 125 -4.88 6.46 -7.51
C GLU A 125 -5.81 6.41 -6.28
N GLU A 126 -6.05 5.22 -5.73
CA GLU A 126 -6.87 5.06 -4.53
C GLU A 126 -6.20 5.70 -3.30
N LEU A 127 -4.88 5.58 -3.14
CA LEU A 127 -4.15 6.30 -2.09
C LEU A 127 -4.29 7.82 -2.20
N GLU A 128 -4.21 8.39 -3.41
CA GLU A 128 -4.45 9.83 -3.60
C GLU A 128 -5.88 10.23 -3.20
N VAL A 129 -6.88 9.38 -3.50
CA VAL A 129 -8.26 9.62 -3.10
C VAL A 129 -8.42 9.54 -1.58
N ILE A 130 -7.75 8.60 -0.90
CA ILE A 130 -7.72 8.52 0.57
C ILE A 130 -7.07 9.78 1.16
N GLU A 131 -5.96 10.25 0.60
CA GLU A 131 -5.28 11.47 1.05
C GLU A 131 -6.18 12.70 0.90
N LYS A 132 -6.83 12.86 -0.25
CA LYS A 132 -7.82 13.91 -0.51
C LYS A 132 -8.98 13.84 0.50
N LEU A 133 -9.53 12.66 0.78
CA LEU A 133 -10.61 12.47 1.77
C LEU A 133 -10.15 12.69 3.24
N ASN A 134 -8.90 12.39 3.57
CA ASN A 134 -8.35 12.63 4.91
C ASN A 134 -8.06 14.13 5.14
N SER A 135 -7.63 14.85 4.10
CA SER A 135 -7.38 16.30 4.15
C SER A 135 -8.61 17.10 4.60
N THR A 136 -9.82 16.61 4.31
CA THR A 136 -11.09 17.24 4.70
C THR A 136 -11.58 16.85 6.09
N LYS A 137 -10.79 16.08 6.85
CA LYS A 137 -11.06 15.66 8.24
C LYS A 137 -12.45 15.05 8.44
N GLY A 138 -12.88 14.20 7.51
CA GLY A 138 -14.19 13.54 7.56
C GLY A 138 -15.37 14.36 7.03
N THR A 139 -15.16 15.60 6.55
CA THR A 139 -16.21 16.36 5.86
C THR A 139 -16.41 15.85 4.42
N VAL A 140 -17.65 15.96 3.95
CA VAL A 140 -18.10 15.38 2.67
C VAL A 140 -17.51 16.14 1.48
N LEU A 141 -16.80 15.43 0.61
CA LEU A 141 -16.34 15.99 -0.66
C LEU A 141 -17.46 15.98 -1.71
N TRP A 142 -18.16 17.12 -1.82
CA TRP A 142 -19.21 17.31 -2.81
C TRP A 142 -18.64 17.46 -4.23
N GLY A 143 -19.12 16.66 -5.17
CA GLY A 143 -18.79 16.81 -6.59
C GLY A 143 -17.39 16.35 -7.01
N LEU A 144 -16.64 15.70 -6.11
CA LEU A 144 -15.39 15.03 -6.49
C LEU A 144 -15.72 13.91 -7.50
N LYS A 145 -15.18 14.03 -8.72
CA LYS A 145 -15.25 12.96 -9.72
C LYS A 145 -14.22 11.90 -9.33
N ILE A 146 -14.72 10.78 -8.84
CA ILE A 146 -13.94 9.57 -8.52
C ILE A 146 -14.43 8.49 -9.49
N ASP A 147 -13.52 7.67 -10.01
CA ASP A 147 -13.92 6.50 -10.79
C ASP A 147 -14.82 5.55 -9.97
N GLY A 148 -15.73 4.86 -10.67
CA GLY A 148 -16.69 3.95 -10.05
C GLY A 148 -16.03 2.76 -9.35
N ILE A 149 -14.95 2.21 -9.91
CA ILE A 149 -14.20 1.07 -9.37
C ILE A 149 -13.41 1.51 -8.13
N VAL A 150 -12.60 2.56 -8.27
CA VAL A 150 -11.83 3.21 -7.18
C VAL A 150 -12.73 3.44 -5.96
N LYS A 151 -13.86 4.11 -6.17
CA LYS A 151 -14.85 4.38 -5.11
C LYS A 151 -15.43 3.09 -4.51
N SER A 152 -15.78 2.12 -5.34
CA SER A 152 -16.37 0.85 -4.87
C SER A 152 -15.39 0.04 -4.03
N ASN A 153 -14.10 0.04 -4.40
CA ASN A 153 -13.05 -0.64 -3.67
C ASN A 153 -12.77 0.04 -2.31
N LEU A 154 -12.68 1.37 -2.27
CA LEU A 154 -12.54 2.12 -1.02
C LEU A 154 -13.70 1.90 -0.04
N ILE A 155 -14.93 1.75 -0.55
CA ILE A 155 -16.09 1.38 0.28
C ILE A 155 -15.99 -0.08 0.75
N ARG A 156 -15.65 -1.01 -0.14
CA ARG A 156 -15.46 -2.45 0.19
C ARG A 156 -14.38 -2.67 1.26
N LEU A 157 -13.30 -1.90 1.22
CA LEU A 157 -12.22 -1.93 2.21
C LEU A 157 -12.59 -1.23 3.54
N GLY A 158 -13.79 -0.64 3.64
CA GLY A 158 -14.23 0.10 4.82
C GLY A 158 -13.49 1.43 5.03
N ILE A 159 -12.77 1.93 4.03
CA ILE A 159 -11.96 3.16 4.08
C ILE A 159 -12.83 4.40 3.84
N ALA A 160 -13.85 4.27 3.00
CA ALA A 160 -14.82 5.33 2.73
C ALA A 160 -16.26 4.84 2.92
N GLU A 161 -17.17 5.74 3.23
CA GLU A 161 -18.61 5.44 3.27
C GLU A 161 -19.42 6.40 2.39
N ILE A 162 -20.54 5.88 1.86
CA ILE A 162 -21.49 6.65 1.05
C ILE A 162 -22.23 7.64 1.95
N VAL A 163 -22.26 8.91 1.55
CA VAL A 163 -23.09 9.93 2.20
C VAL A 163 -24.34 10.18 1.35
N ILE A 164 -25.47 9.75 1.89
CA ILE A 164 -26.80 10.07 1.35
C ILE A 164 -27.18 11.47 1.86
N LYS A 165 -27.63 12.37 0.97
CA LYS A 165 -28.30 13.61 1.40
C LYS A 165 -29.65 13.23 1.99
N ASP A 166 -29.80 13.40 3.30
CA ASP A 166 -31.05 13.10 3.98
C ASP A 166 -32.15 14.11 3.58
N ASN A 167 -33.11 13.64 2.78
CA ASN A 167 -34.31 14.38 2.43
C ASN A 167 -35.45 13.80 3.27
N THR A 168 -35.67 14.39 4.45
CA THR A 168 -36.49 13.91 5.59
C THR A 168 -38.01 13.85 5.35
N ARG A 169 -38.46 13.45 4.15
CA ARG A 169 -39.89 13.46 3.77
C ARG A 169 -40.38 12.23 2.98
N LEU A 170 -39.58 11.17 2.86
CA LEU A 170 -39.85 10.04 1.94
C LEU A 170 -39.93 8.63 2.58
N GLN A 171 -39.71 8.49 3.89
CA GLN A 171 -39.50 7.18 4.53
C GLN A 171 -40.63 6.14 4.35
N THR A 172 -41.91 6.55 4.20
CA THR A 172 -43.06 5.62 4.19
C THR A 172 -43.42 4.98 2.85
N LYS A 173 -42.61 5.16 1.79
CA LYS A 173 -42.84 4.48 0.49
C LYS A 173 -41.57 4.02 -0.24
N PHE A 174 -40.41 4.13 0.42
CA PHE A 174 -39.12 4.19 -0.28
C PHE A 174 -38.43 2.83 -0.50
N GLU A 175 -38.71 1.84 0.34
CA GLU A 175 -37.92 0.59 0.39
C GLU A 175 -37.94 -0.20 -0.93
N MET A 176 -39.07 -0.22 -1.65
CA MET A 176 -39.17 -0.87 -2.97
C MET A 176 -38.46 -0.12 -4.11
N LYS A 177 -37.89 1.07 -3.85
CA LYS A 177 -37.11 1.85 -4.84
C LYS A 177 -35.60 1.77 -4.62
N ILE A 178 -35.15 1.07 -3.58
CA ILE A 178 -33.74 1.05 -3.11
C ILE A 178 -32.77 0.44 -4.14
N ILE A 179 -33.23 -0.47 -5.01
CA ILE A 179 -32.35 -1.28 -5.88
C ILE A 179 -32.26 -0.73 -7.32
N SER A 180 -33.31 -0.07 -7.84
CA SER A 180 -33.39 0.30 -9.27
C SER A 180 -32.79 1.66 -9.63
N ALA A 181 -32.23 2.38 -8.66
CA ALA A 181 -32.00 3.81 -8.77
C ALA A 181 -30.60 4.30 -8.37
N PHE A 182 -29.61 3.42 -8.15
CA PHE A 182 -28.24 3.79 -7.72
C PHE A 182 -27.63 4.92 -8.58
N PRO A 183 -27.57 6.20 -8.12
CA PRO A 183 -26.97 7.26 -8.90
C PRO A 183 -25.45 7.04 -9.00
N LYS A 184 -24.89 7.22 -10.21
CA LYS A 184 -23.45 7.10 -10.45
C LYS A 184 -22.62 8.03 -9.54
N ASN A 185 -23.20 9.15 -9.10
CA ASN A 185 -22.53 10.22 -8.35
C ASN A 185 -22.96 10.32 -6.87
N HIS A 186 -22.94 9.23 -6.09
CA HIS A 186 -22.95 9.36 -4.63
C HIS A 186 -21.63 10.02 -4.14
N ASN A 187 -21.73 10.92 -3.17
CA ASN A 187 -20.56 11.52 -2.50
C ASN A 187 -20.09 10.58 -1.39
N ILE A 188 -18.80 10.66 -1.04
CA ILE A 188 -18.20 9.82 -0.01
C ILE A 188 -17.42 10.68 1.00
N LYS A 189 -17.15 10.11 2.17
CA LYS A 189 -16.20 10.62 3.17
C LYS A 189 -15.35 9.47 3.71
N ILE A 190 -14.18 9.79 4.27
CA ILE A 190 -13.33 8.82 4.95
C ILE A 190 -14.01 8.32 6.25
N THR A 191 -13.85 7.05 6.57
CA THR A 191 -14.32 6.43 7.82
C THR A 191 -13.27 6.60 8.93
N PRO A 192 -13.61 6.34 10.21
CA PRO A 192 -12.61 6.26 11.28
C PRO A 192 -11.49 5.24 10.97
N LEU A 193 -11.85 4.09 10.39
CA LEU A 193 -10.91 3.07 9.96
C LEU A 193 -9.97 3.58 8.85
N GLY A 194 -10.50 4.35 7.90
CA GLY A 194 -9.72 5.00 6.84
C GLY A 194 -8.72 6.02 7.39
N ILE A 195 -9.11 6.80 8.41
CA ILE A 195 -8.22 7.75 9.09
C ILE A 195 -7.09 7.00 9.82
N GLU A 196 -7.41 5.96 10.60
CA GLU A 196 -6.40 5.14 11.28
C GLU A 196 -5.45 4.45 10.29
N PHE A 197 -6.00 3.87 9.23
CA PHE A 197 -5.22 3.26 8.15
C PHE A 197 -4.25 4.28 7.51
N TYR A 198 -4.74 5.45 7.11
CA TYR A 198 -3.92 6.51 6.51
C TYR A 198 -2.80 6.97 7.46
N ASN A 199 -3.13 7.22 8.73
CA ASN A 199 -2.17 7.62 9.76
C ASN A 199 -1.17 6.51 10.14
N SER A 200 -1.51 5.24 9.85
CA SER A 200 -0.59 4.10 9.96
C SER A 200 0.34 3.98 8.75
N CYS A 201 -0.06 4.44 7.57
CA CYS A 201 0.73 4.41 6.33
C CYS A 201 1.51 5.70 6.05
N THR A 202 1.42 6.69 6.93
CA THR A 202 2.11 7.99 6.78
C THR A 202 3.00 8.30 7.99
N ARG A 203 3.99 9.15 7.75
CA ARG A 203 4.82 9.72 8.80
C ARG A 203 5.25 11.14 8.42
N THR A 204 4.98 12.06 9.34
CA THR A 204 5.33 13.48 9.30
C THR A 204 6.26 13.78 10.47
#